data_AF-A0A357I016-F1
#
_entry.id   AF-A0A357I016-F1
#
_cell.length_a   1.000
_cell.length_b   1.000
_cell.length_c   1.000
_cell.angle_alpha   90.00
_cell.angle_beta   90.00
_cell.angle_gamma   90.00
#
_symmetry.space_group_name_H-M   'P 1'
#
loop_
_entity.id
_entity.type
_entity.pdbx_description
1 polymer ?
#
loop_
_entity_poly.entity_id
_entity_poly.type
_entity_poly.pdbx_seq_one_letter_code
_entity_poly.pdbx_strand_id
1 'polypeptide(L)'
;MHLSTALLLSLSIAHIATAVTYPIVDTAQAQAYDAAKAIEFPTAGERYYGQDAQYAGNAPAYQHNHDGTVSDQVTGLMWTQDPGAKKTYAAALAAAAKCRVGGYRDCASLQSKSCIRSYNLMAPTQIQEPPAPAH
;
A
#
# COMPACT_ATOMS: atom_id res chain seq x y z
N MET A 1 -66.84 0.54 -26.01
CA MET A 1 -65.54 1.05 -26.53
C MET A 1 -64.51 0.85 -25.44
N HIS A 2 -63.51 0.02 -25.70
CA HIS A 2 -62.57 -0.50 -24.69
C HIS A 2 -61.59 0.58 -24.21
N LEU A 3 -61.52 0.83 -22.90
CA LEU A 3 -60.41 1.56 -22.28
C LEU A 3 -59.31 0.55 -21.97
N SER A 4 -58.24 0.56 -22.77
CA SER A 4 -57.00 -0.19 -22.51
C SER A 4 -56.16 0.53 -21.45
N THR A 5 -56.08 -0.04 -20.25
CA THR A 5 -55.10 0.36 -19.23
C THR A 5 -53.78 -0.36 -19.48
N ALA A 6 -52.77 0.35 -19.97
CA ALA A 6 -51.41 -0.16 -20.08
C ALA A 6 -50.74 -0.10 -18.69
N LEU A 7 -50.50 -1.27 -18.08
CA LEU A 7 -49.75 -1.41 -16.84
C LEU A 7 -48.26 -1.40 -17.15
N LEU A 8 -47.59 -0.26 -16.94
CA LEU A 8 -46.13 -0.13 -17.03
C LEU A 8 -45.50 -0.80 -15.80
N LEU A 9 -44.98 -2.01 -15.99
CA LEU A 9 -44.21 -2.73 -14.97
C LEU A 9 -42.79 -2.14 -14.94
N SER A 10 -42.47 -1.33 -13.94
CA SER A 10 -41.11 -0.83 -13.71
C SER A 10 -40.22 -1.97 -13.21
N LEU A 11 -39.30 -2.44 -14.06
CA LEU A 11 -38.28 -3.42 -13.68
C LEU A 11 -37.14 -2.70 -12.94
N SER A 12 -37.08 -2.85 -11.62
CA SER A 12 -35.97 -2.35 -10.80
C SER A 12 -34.75 -3.25 -10.97
N ILE A 13 -33.70 -2.74 -11.64
CA ILE A 13 -32.41 -3.43 -11.74
C ILE A 13 -31.67 -3.24 -10.41
N ALA A 14 -31.61 -4.30 -9.58
CA ALA A 14 -30.73 -4.33 -8.43
C ALA A 14 -29.27 -4.42 -8.89
N HIS A 15 -28.49 -3.37 -8.65
CA HIS A 15 -27.05 -3.41 -8.89
C HIS A 15 -26.36 -4.20 -7.77
N ILE A 16 -25.80 -5.36 -8.11
CA ILE A 16 -24.89 -6.08 -7.23
C ILE A 16 -23.54 -5.37 -7.31
N ALA A 17 -23.19 -4.60 -6.27
CA ALA A 17 -21.84 -4.09 -6.12
C ALA A 17 -20.90 -5.26 -5.77
N THR A 18 -20.06 -5.67 -6.71
CA THR A 18 -19.01 -6.65 -6.44
C THR A 18 -17.92 -5.95 -5.61
N ALA A 19 -17.75 -6.36 -4.35
CA ALA A 19 -16.62 -5.92 -3.55
C ALA A 19 -15.33 -6.42 -4.21
N VAL A 20 -14.47 -5.50 -4.64
CA VAL A 20 -13.13 -5.88 -5.10
C VAL A 20 -12.33 -6.28 -3.86
N THR A 21 -12.07 -7.56 -3.69
CA THR A 21 -11.24 -8.08 -2.60
C THR A 21 -9.80 -8.15 -3.07
N TYR A 22 -9.02 -7.09 -2.89
CA TYR A 22 -7.56 -7.19 -2.96
C TYR A 22 -7.00 -7.18 -1.54
N PRO A 23 -6.09 -8.11 -1.19
CA PRO A 23 -5.43 -8.08 0.10
C PRO A 23 -4.55 -6.84 0.20
N ILE A 24 -4.51 -6.23 1.37
CA ILE A 24 -3.66 -5.08 1.68
C ILE A 24 -2.60 -5.56 2.65
N VAL A 25 -1.33 -5.28 2.34
CA VAL A 25 -0.21 -5.57 3.22
C VAL A 25 -0.21 -4.58 4.40
N ASP A 26 0.04 -5.09 5.60
CA ASP A 26 0.23 -4.32 6.83
C ASP A 26 1.58 -3.58 6.77
N THR A 27 1.75 -2.50 7.52
CA THR A 27 3.07 -1.85 7.65
C THR A 27 4.02 -2.62 8.57
N ALA A 28 3.50 -3.60 9.33
CA ALA A 28 4.18 -4.28 10.43
C ALA A 28 4.59 -3.35 11.57
N GLN A 29 3.97 -2.17 11.67
CA GLN A 29 4.13 -1.31 12.84
C GLN A 29 3.53 -2.01 14.07
N ALA A 30 4.33 -2.24 15.09
CA ALA A 30 3.91 -2.97 16.30
C ALA A 30 3.78 -2.08 17.55
N GLN A 31 4.12 -0.79 17.44
CA GLN A 31 4.10 0.18 18.56
C GLN A 31 3.23 1.38 18.19
N ALA A 32 2.49 1.90 19.16
CA ALA A 32 1.80 3.18 19.05
C ALA A 32 2.70 4.32 19.52
N TYR A 33 2.52 5.51 18.93
CA TYR A 33 3.27 6.72 19.27
C TYR A 33 2.33 7.88 19.60
N ASP A 34 2.77 8.77 20.48
CA ASP A 34 2.23 10.12 20.60
C ASP A 34 3.03 11.09 19.70
N ALA A 35 2.97 12.40 19.97
CA ALA A 35 3.71 13.40 19.20
C ALA A 35 5.23 13.36 19.40
N ALA A 36 5.75 12.56 20.34
CA ALA A 36 7.15 12.56 20.74
C ALA A 36 7.76 11.18 21.03
N LYS A 37 6.99 10.18 21.43
CA LYS A 37 7.52 8.87 21.87
C LYS A 37 6.52 7.71 21.69
N ALA A 38 7.03 6.50 21.85
CA ALA A 38 6.21 5.29 21.93
C ALA A 38 5.35 5.28 23.21
N ILE A 39 4.14 4.76 23.08
CA ILE A 39 3.12 4.67 24.13
C ILE A 39 2.44 3.30 24.12
N GLU A 40 1.75 2.98 25.22
CA GLU A 40 0.78 1.87 25.24
C GLU A 40 -0.38 2.17 24.28
N PHE A 41 -1.05 1.12 23.80
CA PHE A 41 -2.14 1.28 22.85
C PHE A 41 -3.30 2.10 23.43
N PRO A 42 -3.67 3.25 22.80
CA PRO A 42 -4.81 4.04 23.24
C PRO A 42 -6.12 3.26 23.12
N THR A 43 -7.07 3.54 24.00
CA THR A 43 -8.44 3.01 23.92
C THR A 43 -9.30 3.80 22.94
N ALA A 44 -10.41 3.20 22.49
CA ALA A 44 -11.29 3.82 21.50
C ALA A 44 -11.82 5.18 21.99
N GLY A 45 -11.59 6.23 21.20
CA GLY A 45 -11.99 7.61 21.51
C GLY A 45 -10.92 8.47 22.18
N GLU A 46 -9.78 7.88 22.58
CA GLU A 46 -8.63 8.64 23.06
C GLU A 46 -7.85 9.28 21.91
N ARG A 47 -7.04 10.30 22.24
CA ARG A 47 -6.11 10.89 21.28
C ARG A 47 -5.11 9.83 20.83
N TYR A 48 -4.74 9.87 19.55
CA TYR A 48 -3.82 8.91 18.93
C TYR A 48 -4.37 7.47 18.79
N TYR A 49 -5.64 7.24 19.10
CA TYR A 49 -6.34 6.00 18.74
C TYR A 49 -6.53 5.88 17.21
N GLY A 50 -6.44 4.67 16.69
CA GLY A 50 -6.60 4.35 15.27
C GLY A 50 -5.28 4.34 14.49
N GLN A 51 -4.15 4.18 15.17
CA GLN A 51 -2.87 3.94 14.50
C GLN A 51 -2.85 2.56 13.84
N ASP A 52 -2.03 2.40 12.79
CA ASP A 52 -1.92 1.14 12.04
C ASP A 52 -1.61 -0.05 12.97
N ALA A 53 -0.70 0.15 13.94
CA ALA A 53 -0.33 -0.85 14.95
C ALA A 53 -1.48 -1.38 15.82
N GLN A 54 -2.64 -0.74 15.83
CA GLN A 54 -3.84 -1.20 16.55
C GLN A 54 -4.70 -2.16 15.73
N TYR A 55 -4.39 -2.36 14.46
CA TYR A 55 -5.11 -3.21 13.54
C TYR A 55 -4.21 -4.36 13.10
N ALA A 56 -4.74 -5.58 13.13
CA ALA A 56 -4.04 -6.73 12.56
C ALA A 56 -4.30 -6.77 11.05
N GLY A 57 -3.24 -6.60 10.25
CA GLY A 57 -3.28 -6.78 8.81
C GLY A 57 -2.53 -8.03 8.33
N ASN A 58 -2.35 -8.12 7.02
CA ASN A 58 -1.54 -9.17 6.42
C ASN A 58 -0.05 -8.84 6.60
N ALA A 59 0.67 -9.67 7.37
CA ALA A 59 2.10 -9.47 7.57
C ALA A 59 2.87 -9.38 6.24
N PRO A 60 3.83 -8.43 6.08
CA PRO A 60 4.61 -8.29 4.87
C PRO A 60 5.38 -9.54 4.50
N ALA A 61 5.31 -9.92 3.21
CA ALA A 61 6.05 -11.05 2.66
C ALA A 61 6.63 -10.69 1.29
N TYR A 62 7.95 -10.47 1.21
CA TYR A 62 8.63 -10.03 -0.01
C TYR A 62 9.64 -11.06 -0.49
N GLN A 63 9.58 -11.40 -1.77
CA GLN A 63 10.52 -12.30 -2.44
C GLN A 63 11.38 -11.53 -3.43
N HIS A 64 12.71 -11.66 -3.31
CA HIS A 64 13.62 -11.18 -4.34
C HIS A 64 13.66 -12.17 -5.51
N ASN A 65 13.46 -11.68 -6.74
CA ASN A 65 13.43 -12.52 -7.93
C ASN A 65 14.79 -12.65 -8.64
N HIS A 66 15.85 -12.00 -8.12
CA HIS A 66 17.21 -12.01 -8.68
C HIS A 66 17.36 -11.46 -10.12
N ASP A 67 16.39 -10.68 -10.58
CA ASP A 67 16.34 -10.10 -11.94
C ASP A 67 16.14 -8.56 -11.93
N GLY A 68 16.34 -7.95 -10.75
CA GLY A 68 16.06 -6.55 -10.49
C GLY A 68 14.63 -6.26 -10.00
N THR A 69 13.80 -7.29 -9.80
CA THR A 69 12.45 -7.17 -9.24
C THR A 69 12.30 -7.85 -7.87
N VAL A 70 11.24 -7.45 -7.16
CA VAL A 70 10.78 -7.99 -5.89
C VAL A 70 9.27 -8.24 -5.98
N SER A 71 8.83 -9.44 -5.61
CA SER A 71 7.42 -9.81 -5.52
C SER A 71 6.88 -9.60 -4.12
N ASP A 72 5.72 -8.96 -4.00
CA ASP A 72 4.90 -8.94 -2.79
C ASP A 72 3.97 -10.16 -2.82
N GLN A 73 4.20 -11.10 -1.91
CA GLN A 73 3.46 -12.37 -1.84
C GLN A 73 2.05 -12.20 -1.25
N VAL A 74 1.78 -11.09 -0.57
CA VAL A 74 0.44 -10.77 -0.06
C VAL A 74 -0.44 -10.27 -1.19
N THR A 75 0.05 -9.29 -1.94
CA THR A 75 -0.75 -8.62 -2.98
C THR A 75 -0.63 -9.25 -4.36
N GLY A 76 0.40 -10.06 -4.59
CA GLY A 76 0.76 -10.57 -5.92
C GLY A 76 1.38 -9.51 -6.84
N LEU A 77 1.61 -8.29 -6.33
CA LEU A 77 2.23 -7.21 -7.09
C LEU A 77 3.75 -7.40 -7.14
N MET A 78 4.37 -6.84 -8.17
CA MET A 78 5.82 -6.89 -8.36
C MET A 78 6.37 -5.48 -8.56
N TRP A 79 7.54 -5.24 -7.98
CA TRP A 79 8.16 -3.92 -7.89
C TRP A 79 9.61 -3.96 -8.35
N THR A 80 10.12 -2.84 -8.86
CA THR A 80 11.55 -2.69 -9.11
C THR A 80 12.30 -2.60 -7.78
N GLN A 81 13.40 -3.35 -7.65
CA GLN A 81 14.23 -3.39 -6.44
C GLN A 81 14.92 -2.05 -6.15
N ASP A 82 15.45 -1.40 -7.18
CA ASP A 82 16.08 -0.08 -7.08
C ASP A 82 15.42 0.90 -8.08
N PRO A 83 14.64 1.89 -7.60
CA PRO A 83 14.03 2.91 -8.47
C PRO A 83 15.05 3.94 -8.99
N GLY A 84 16.32 3.84 -8.56
CA GLY A 84 17.39 4.77 -8.88
C GLY A 84 17.24 6.12 -8.19
N ALA A 85 17.97 7.12 -8.70
CA ALA A 85 17.94 8.48 -8.15
C ALA A 85 16.53 9.10 -8.20
N LYS A 86 16.22 9.94 -7.21
CA LYS A 86 14.99 10.76 -7.19
C LYS A 86 14.89 11.57 -8.48
N LYS A 87 13.70 11.60 -9.09
CA LYS A 87 13.43 12.40 -10.29
C LYS A 87 12.26 13.33 -10.03
N THR A 88 12.16 14.39 -10.83
CA THR A 88 10.93 15.17 -10.91
C THR A 88 9.82 14.30 -11.47
N TYR A 89 8.56 14.65 -11.17
CA TYR A 89 7.40 13.91 -11.69
C TYR A 89 7.44 13.73 -13.21
N ALA A 90 7.75 14.79 -13.97
CA ALA A 90 7.87 14.72 -15.43
C ALA A 90 8.97 13.76 -15.89
N ALA A 91 10.13 13.77 -15.23
CA ALA A 91 11.22 12.85 -15.53
C ALA A 91 10.89 11.40 -15.10
N ALA A 92 10.10 11.22 -14.04
CA ALA A 92 9.59 9.92 -13.59
C ALA A 92 8.64 9.30 -14.63
N LEU A 93 7.69 10.08 -15.15
CA LEU A 93 6.78 9.65 -16.22
C LEU A 93 7.52 9.24 -17.49
N ALA A 94 8.48 10.07 -17.92
CA ALA A 94 9.30 9.77 -19.09
C ALA A 94 10.17 8.50 -18.89
N ALA A 95 10.64 8.26 -17.66
CA ALA A 95 11.39 7.06 -17.31
C ALA A 95 10.49 5.80 -17.25
N ALA A 96 9.28 5.91 -16.69
CA ALA A 96 8.34 4.80 -16.58
C ALA A 96 7.99 4.22 -17.96
N ALA A 97 7.73 5.07 -18.96
CA ALA A 97 7.46 4.63 -20.34
C ALA A 97 8.60 3.80 -20.98
N LYS A 98 9.83 4.00 -20.50
CA LYS A 98 11.04 3.32 -21.00
C LYS A 98 11.50 2.18 -20.11
N CYS A 99 10.81 1.90 -19.01
CA CYS A 99 11.30 0.96 -18.01
C CYS A 99 11.40 -0.46 -18.55
N ARG A 100 12.55 -1.11 -18.32
CA ARG A 100 12.81 -2.52 -18.62
C ARG A 100 13.54 -3.13 -17.43
N VAL A 101 12.90 -4.02 -16.69
CA VAL A 101 13.46 -4.71 -15.51
C VAL A 101 12.89 -6.11 -15.43
N GLY A 102 13.70 -7.14 -15.17
CA GLY A 102 13.23 -8.53 -15.10
C GLY A 102 12.54 -9.05 -16.38
N GLY A 103 12.77 -8.41 -17.53
CA GLY A 103 12.07 -8.72 -18.79
C GLY A 103 10.71 -8.02 -18.95
N TYR A 104 10.23 -7.28 -17.94
CA TYR A 104 8.96 -6.56 -17.94
C TYR A 104 9.09 -5.13 -18.50
N ARG A 105 7.98 -4.57 -18.96
CA ARG A 105 7.93 -3.23 -19.61
C ARG A 105 7.04 -2.24 -18.87
N ASP A 106 6.31 -2.74 -17.89
CA ASP A 106 5.27 -2.11 -17.09
C ASP A 106 5.74 -2.00 -15.64
N CYS A 107 6.86 -1.33 -15.42
CA CYS A 107 7.39 -1.15 -14.07
C CYS A 107 6.56 -0.11 -13.31
N ALA A 108 6.05 -0.48 -12.14
CA ALA A 108 5.51 0.47 -11.19
C ALA A 108 6.69 1.21 -10.51
N SER A 109 7.08 2.36 -11.07
CA SER A 109 8.10 3.26 -10.52
C SER A 109 7.70 3.74 -9.12
N LEU A 110 8.43 3.32 -8.09
CA LEU A 110 8.20 3.64 -6.66
C LEU A 110 8.53 5.09 -6.27
N GLN A 111 8.75 6.01 -7.21
CA GLN A 111 9.16 7.38 -6.86
C GLN A 111 8.11 8.17 -6.06
N SER A 112 6.87 7.68 -5.96
CA SER A 112 5.84 8.18 -5.05
C SER A 112 5.43 7.20 -3.94
N LYS A 113 6.00 5.99 -3.88
CA LYS A 113 5.73 5.00 -2.82
C LYS A 113 7.01 4.84 -2.01
N SER A 114 7.11 5.61 -0.94
CA SER A 114 8.08 5.36 0.12
C SER A 114 7.88 3.93 0.64
N CYS A 115 8.99 3.23 0.92
CA CYS A 115 9.12 1.87 1.47
C CYS A 115 8.87 0.68 0.52
N ILE A 116 9.91 0.27 -0.22
CA ILE A 116 10.50 -1.09 -0.11
C ILE A 116 12.01 -0.92 -0.25
N ARG A 117 12.72 -0.65 0.85
CA ARG A 117 14.17 -0.84 0.93
C ARG A 117 14.40 -2.00 1.88
N SER A 118 14.59 -3.19 1.32
CA SER A 118 15.10 -4.40 2.00
C SER A 118 14.70 -4.59 3.47
N TYR A 119 13.46 -5.00 3.75
CA TYR A 119 13.09 -5.49 5.08
C TYR A 119 13.78 -6.82 5.46
N ASN A 120 14.42 -7.51 4.50
CA ASN A 120 15.08 -8.81 4.75
C ASN A 120 16.59 -8.75 5.08
N LEU A 121 17.14 -7.56 5.35
CA LEU A 121 18.54 -7.41 5.84
C LEU A 121 18.65 -6.64 7.16
N MET A 122 17.54 -6.21 7.75
CA MET A 122 17.56 -5.52 9.04
C MET A 122 16.90 -6.42 10.08
N ALA A 123 17.74 -7.12 10.85
CA ALA A 123 17.32 -7.64 12.14
C ALA A 123 16.65 -6.51 12.95
N PRO A 124 15.61 -6.80 13.76
CA PRO A 124 14.81 -5.80 14.47
C PRO A 124 15.60 -4.94 15.49
N THR A 125 16.91 -5.17 15.64
CA THR A 125 17.78 -4.48 16.60
C THR A 125 18.40 -3.19 16.10
N GLN A 126 18.14 -2.73 14.86
CA GLN A 126 18.84 -1.56 14.29
C GLN A 126 17.92 -0.45 13.74
N ILE A 127 16.63 -0.44 14.07
CA ILE A 127 15.82 0.78 13.91
C ILE A 127 16.07 1.67 15.13
N GLN A 128 17.21 2.37 15.15
CA GLN A 128 17.32 3.61 15.92
C GLN A 128 16.97 4.76 15.00
N GLU A 129 15.82 5.39 15.24
CA GLU A 129 15.50 6.67 14.62
C GLU A 129 16.60 7.68 14.94
N PRO A 130 16.97 8.58 14.00
CA PRO A 130 17.90 9.66 14.31
C PRO A 130 17.33 10.50 15.47
N PRO A 131 18.16 10.94 16.43
CA PRO A 131 17.67 11.74 17.54
C PRO A 131 16.98 12.99 17.02
N ALA A 132 15.82 13.31 17.60
CA ALA A 132 15.05 14.50 17.27
C ALA A 132 15.94 15.75 17.28
N PRO A 133 15.77 16.70 16.33
CA PRO A 133 16.57 17.91 16.29
C PRO A 133 16.36 18.69 17.60
N ALA A 134 17.47 19.01 18.27
CA ALA A 134 17.45 19.88 19.43
C ALA A 134 16.98 21.28 19.01
N HIS A 135 15.99 21.81 19.74
CA HIS A 135 15.55 23.20 19.64
C HIS A 135 16.57 24.15 20.26
#